data_AF-A0A8B5WXN1-F1
#
_entry.id   AF-A0A8B5WXN1-F1
#
_cell.length_a   1.000
_cell.length_b   1.000
_cell.length_c   1.000
_cell.angle_alpha   90.00
_cell.angle_beta   90.00
_cell.angle_gamma   90.00
#
_symmetry.space_group_name_H-M   'P 1'
#
loop_
_entity.id
_entity.type
_entity.pdbx_description
1 polymer ?
#
loop_
_entity_poly.entity_id
_entity_poly.type
_entity_poly.pdbx_seq_one_letter_code
_entity_poly.pdbx_strand_id
1 'polypeptide(L)'
;MAGAVRRVTGDWIEIREAARDIDNLKKVIGVSEAVLTSHAAALRAAVEGGVVEFKKTVLRDVFAVLREVKYRTVDHAQLRRLEDSLGGSIFATLLQRLIADGTLPHAGAKKKPIAELDEMRITDVVAEIHARIDENPDIKMNQFVKNIILQVSKYKKELTTFKKLAADAPPEKKMQYARNFHTSFAEITQSVRHNFAELLKEEAAEQRAAEADPLDRDEVKQFGKMYVEQARLMSEIRSSSVHAREEQLGLRELLAGLADREKQFFEPIDRENELYVALDGTEGGRRLSRLFALETAHALERLVGP
;
A
#
# COMPACT_ATOMS: atom_id res chain seq x y z
N MET A 1 -1.00 37.62 21.85
CA MET A 1 -2.12 36.89 21.21
C MET A 1 -2.11 37.01 19.68
N ALA A 2 -2.32 38.19 19.08
CA ALA A 2 -2.42 38.31 17.61
C ALA A 2 -1.14 37.89 16.83
N GLY A 3 0.06 38.14 17.39
CA GLY A 3 1.33 37.70 16.79
C GLY A 3 1.51 36.17 16.79
N ALA A 4 1.17 35.51 17.91
CA ALA A 4 1.21 34.06 18.04
C ALA A 4 0.30 33.36 17.02
N VAL A 5 -0.93 33.85 16.86
CA VAL A 5 -1.90 33.29 15.89
C VAL A 5 -1.39 33.43 14.44
N ARG A 6 -0.78 34.57 14.09
CA ARG A 6 -0.18 34.77 12.77
C ARG A 6 0.97 33.80 12.51
N ARG A 7 1.84 33.59 13.50
CA ARG A 7 2.97 32.66 13.38
C ARG A 7 2.50 31.22 13.23
N VAL A 8 1.60 30.75 14.10
CA VAL A 8 1.01 29.40 14.01
C VAL A 8 0.34 29.16 12.65
N THR A 9 -0.33 30.18 12.10
CA THR A 9 -0.92 30.08 10.76
C THR A 9 0.14 30.03 9.66
N GLY A 10 1.21 30.84 9.78
CA GLY A 10 2.35 30.85 8.86
C GLY A 10 3.07 29.50 8.82
N ASP A 11 3.41 28.94 9.98
CA ASP A 11 4.06 27.63 10.10
C ASP A 11 3.25 26.52 9.38
N TRP A 12 1.92 26.53 9.54
CA TRP A 12 1.08 25.56 8.84
C TRP A 12 1.09 25.76 7.31
N ILE A 13 1.13 27.00 6.82
CA ILE A 13 1.21 27.27 5.38
C ILE A 13 2.51 26.68 4.81
N GLU A 14 3.63 26.92 5.49
CA GLU A 14 4.94 26.38 5.10
C GLU A 14 4.94 24.84 5.10
N ILE A 15 4.42 24.21 6.16
CA ILE A 15 4.31 22.75 6.26
C ILE A 15 3.44 22.20 5.12
N ARG A 16 2.28 22.82 4.86
CA ARG A 16 1.34 22.37 3.83
C ARG A 16 1.93 22.48 2.42
N GLU A 17 2.70 23.53 2.14
CA GLU A 17 3.38 23.72 0.86
C GLU A 17 4.51 22.70 0.69
N ALA A 18 5.27 22.44 1.75
CA ALA A 18 6.34 21.44 1.75
C ALA A 18 5.82 20.00 1.64
N ALA A 19 4.57 19.72 2.06
CA ALA A 19 3.98 18.38 2.09
C ALA A 19 3.85 17.66 0.73
N ARG A 20 4.23 18.30 -0.39
CA ARG A 20 4.30 17.68 -1.73
C ARG A 20 5.65 17.00 -1.99
N ASP A 21 6.67 17.34 -1.22
CA ASP A 21 8.04 16.86 -1.37
C ASP A 21 8.53 16.40 0.01
N ILE A 22 8.86 15.12 0.13
CA ILE A 22 9.19 14.49 1.42
C ILE A 22 10.49 15.06 2.00
N ASP A 23 11.49 15.35 1.16
CA ASP A 23 12.77 15.91 1.60
C ASP A 23 12.60 17.35 2.08
N ASN A 24 11.78 18.13 1.37
CA ASN A 24 11.43 19.47 1.79
C ASN A 24 10.62 19.45 3.09
N LEU A 25 9.64 18.55 3.20
CA LEU A 25 8.84 18.39 4.40
C LEU A 25 9.70 18.03 5.63
N LYS A 26 10.69 17.13 5.46
CA LYS A 26 11.62 16.74 6.54
C LYS A 26 12.41 17.95 7.02
N LYS A 27 12.86 18.80 6.10
CA LYS A 27 13.57 20.06 6.41
C LYS A 27 12.69 21.07 7.14
N VAL A 28 11.47 21.32 6.65
CA VAL A 28 10.55 22.32 7.22
C VAL A 28 10.08 21.92 8.62
N ILE A 29 9.74 20.64 8.84
CA ILE A 29 9.36 20.18 10.17
C ILE A 29 10.59 20.01 11.09
N GLY A 30 11.79 19.81 10.53
CA GLY A 30 13.03 19.69 11.29
C GLY A 30 13.07 18.45 12.18
N VAL A 31 12.46 17.35 11.73
CA VAL A 31 12.40 16.08 12.48
C VAL A 31 13.75 15.36 12.38
N SER A 32 14.30 14.95 13.51
CA SER A 32 15.55 14.18 13.55
C SER A 32 15.32 12.73 13.15
N GLU A 33 16.37 12.07 12.66
CA GLU A 33 16.32 10.64 12.33
C GLU A 33 15.95 9.77 13.52
N ALA A 34 16.45 10.09 14.73
CA ALA A 34 16.09 9.39 15.95
C ALA A 34 14.58 9.44 16.22
N VAL A 35 13.93 10.58 15.96
CA VAL A 35 12.47 10.72 16.09
C VAL A 35 11.75 9.90 15.02
N LEU A 36 12.19 9.96 13.76
CA LEU A 36 11.59 9.17 12.68
C LEU A 36 11.68 7.66 12.97
N THR A 37 12.83 7.17 13.45
CA THR A 37 13.03 5.78 13.87
C THR A 37 12.14 5.39 15.04
N SER A 38 12.02 6.25 16.06
CA SER A 38 11.12 6.01 17.19
C SER A 38 9.66 5.92 16.76
N HIS A 39 9.23 6.80 15.86
CA HIS A 39 7.85 6.81 15.35
C HIS A 39 7.57 5.61 14.44
N ALA A 40 8.54 5.18 13.63
CA ALA A 40 8.42 3.95 12.85
C ALA A 40 8.27 2.71 13.77
N ALA A 41 9.05 2.62 14.84
CA ALA A 41 8.93 1.56 15.83
C ALA A 41 7.56 1.60 16.55
N ALA A 42 7.08 2.78 16.94
CA ALA A 42 5.78 2.95 17.58
C ALA A 42 4.61 2.57 16.64
N LEU A 43 4.70 2.92 15.35
CA LEU A 43 3.72 2.52 14.34
C LEU A 43 3.65 0.99 14.17
N ARG A 44 4.79 0.30 14.24
CA ARG A 44 4.81 -1.17 14.22
C ARG A 44 4.25 -1.79 15.49
N ALA A 45 4.47 -1.16 16.63
CA ALA A 45 3.99 -1.64 17.92
C ALA A 45 2.47 -1.44 18.09
N ALA A 46 1.84 -0.57 17.29
CA ALA A 46 0.39 -0.34 17.28
C ALA A 46 -0.37 -1.47 16.56
N VAL A 47 -0.24 -2.71 17.07
CA VAL A 47 -0.72 -3.93 16.41
C VAL A 47 -2.25 -4.03 16.40
N GLU A 48 -2.95 -3.47 17.39
CA GLU A 48 -4.40 -3.65 17.51
C GLU A 48 -5.19 -2.57 16.76
N GLY A 49 -4.88 -1.31 17.03
CA GLY A 49 -5.57 -0.16 16.45
C GLY A 49 -4.83 0.52 15.30
N GLY A 50 -3.62 0.06 14.96
CA GLY A 50 -2.85 0.57 13.83
C GLY A 50 -2.55 2.06 13.97
N VAL A 51 -2.73 2.79 12.88
CA VAL A 51 -2.32 4.18 12.83
C VAL A 51 -3.17 5.11 13.73
N VAL A 52 -4.43 4.74 13.96
CA VAL A 52 -5.33 5.43 14.88
C VAL A 52 -4.83 5.32 16.31
N GLU A 53 -4.43 4.12 16.74
CA GLU A 53 -3.86 3.89 18.07
C GLU A 53 -2.58 4.70 18.26
N PHE A 54 -1.67 4.65 17.28
CA PHE A 54 -0.44 5.46 17.30
C PHE A 54 -0.73 6.95 17.52
N LYS A 55 -1.63 7.56 16.72
CA LYS A 55 -1.97 8.98 16.83
C LYS A 55 -2.61 9.30 18.18
N LYS A 56 -3.51 8.45 18.66
CA LYS A 56 -4.16 8.60 19.97
C LYS A 56 -3.15 8.56 21.11
N THR A 57 -2.19 7.65 21.05
CA THR A 57 -1.12 7.55 22.06
C THR A 57 -0.27 8.81 22.07
N VAL A 58 0.20 9.28 20.91
CA VAL A 58 0.95 10.54 20.80
C VAL A 58 0.16 11.72 21.39
N LEU A 59 -1.11 11.87 21.00
CA LEU A 59 -1.93 12.97 21.52
C LEU A 59 -2.20 12.85 23.02
N ARG A 60 -2.44 11.65 23.56
CA ARG A 60 -2.64 11.46 25.00
C ARG A 60 -1.42 11.94 25.79
N ASP A 61 -0.22 11.62 25.33
CA ASP A 61 1.03 12.05 25.97
C ASP A 61 1.20 13.58 25.89
N VAL A 62 0.89 14.17 24.73
CA VAL A 62 0.91 15.62 24.53
C VAL A 62 -0.10 16.31 25.46
N PHE A 63 -1.33 15.83 25.53
CA PHE A 63 -2.38 16.40 26.39
C PHE A 63 -2.13 16.18 27.87
N ALA A 64 -1.42 15.11 28.27
CA ALA A 64 -0.94 14.96 29.63
C ALA A 64 -0.02 16.13 30.01
N VAL A 65 0.95 16.48 29.16
CA VAL A 65 1.83 17.64 29.39
C VAL A 65 1.05 18.96 29.36
N LEU A 66 0.18 19.17 28.37
CA LEU A 66 -0.60 20.41 28.27
C LEU A 66 -1.52 20.64 29.48
N ARG A 67 -2.09 19.57 30.06
CA ARG A 67 -2.87 19.66 31.31
C ARG A 67 -2.01 20.07 32.49
N GLU A 68 -0.76 19.61 32.56
CA GLU A 68 0.16 20.03 33.62
C GLU A 68 0.53 21.51 33.54
N VAL A 69 0.61 22.09 32.33
CA VAL A 69 0.86 23.54 32.14
C VAL A 69 -0.17 24.39 32.91
N LYS A 70 -1.40 23.88 33.10
CA LYS A 70 -2.42 24.58 33.88
C LYS A 70 -2.06 24.74 35.35
N TYR A 71 -1.20 23.89 35.90
CA TYR A 71 -0.88 23.85 37.33
C TYR A 71 0.57 24.23 37.62
N ARG A 72 1.51 23.92 36.70
CA ARG A 72 2.94 24.15 36.86
C ARG A 72 3.59 24.73 35.60
N THR A 73 4.71 25.40 35.78
CA THR A 73 5.58 25.77 34.67
C THR A 73 6.24 24.50 34.12
N VAL A 74 6.11 24.30 32.81
CA VAL A 74 6.73 23.20 32.07
C VAL A 74 8.11 23.64 31.60
N ASP A 75 9.11 22.78 31.73
CA ASP A 75 10.48 23.13 31.37
C ASP A 75 10.72 23.07 29.84
N HIS A 76 11.82 23.69 29.39
CA HIS A 76 12.18 23.74 27.97
C HIS A 76 12.41 22.33 27.37
N ALA A 77 12.86 21.36 28.17
CA ALA A 77 13.11 20.00 27.70
C ALA A 77 11.81 19.23 27.45
N GLN A 78 10.79 19.42 28.30
CA GLN A 78 9.45 18.91 28.13
C GLN A 78 8.78 19.50 26.88
N LEU A 79 8.90 20.82 26.67
CA LEU A 79 8.40 21.46 25.45
C LEU A 79 9.10 20.91 24.21
N ARG A 80 10.43 20.74 24.25
CA ARG A 80 11.17 20.18 23.13
C ARG A 80 10.76 18.73 22.81
N ARG A 81 10.54 17.89 23.83
CA ARG A 81 10.02 16.53 23.62
C ARG A 81 8.64 16.52 22.97
N LEU A 82 7.78 17.46 23.37
CA LEU A 82 6.46 17.62 22.77
C LEU A 82 6.58 18.08 21.30
N GLU A 83 7.46 19.05 21.01
CA GLU A 83 7.75 19.52 19.65
C GLU A 83 8.23 18.38 18.74
N ASP A 84 9.17 17.56 19.23
CA ASP A 84 9.72 16.42 18.50
C ASP A 84 8.64 15.35 18.27
N SER A 85 7.85 15.00 19.29
CA SER A 85 6.77 14.02 19.21
C SER A 85 5.69 14.43 18.20
N LEU A 86 5.23 15.69 18.27
CA LEU A 86 4.27 16.24 17.31
C LEU A 86 4.88 16.39 15.92
N GLY A 87 6.14 16.79 15.81
CA GLY A 87 6.84 16.91 14.52
C GLY A 87 6.85 15.58 13.77
N GLY A 88 7.26 14.50 14.43
CA GLY A 88 7.21 13.15 13.86
C GLY A 88 5.80 12.70 13.50
N SER A 89 4.79 13.04 14.33
CA SER A 89 3.40 12.63 14.08
C SER A 89 2.73 13.39 12.93
N ILE A 90 3.01 14.70 12.80
CA ILE A 90 2.62 15.51 11.64
C ILE A 90 3.24 14.91 10.37
N PHE A 91 4.54 14.60 10.41
CA PHE A 91 5.25 14.01 9.28
C PHE A 91 4.64 12.67 8.87
N ALA A 92 4.44 11.75 9.83
CA ALA A 92 3.80 10.46 9.60
C ALA A 92 2.37 10.60 9.03
N THR A 93 1.59 11.55 9.52
CA THR A 93 0.21 11.79 9.04
C THR A 93 0.21 12.33 7.60
N LEU A 94 1.17 13.17 7.24
CA LEU A 94 1.32 13.66 5.87
C LEU A 94 1.85 12.56 4.92
N LEU A 95 2.66 11.62 5.40
CA LEU A 95 3.01 10.42 4.63
C LEU A 95 1.78 9.55 4.34
N GLN A 96 0.88 9.36 5.32
CA GLN A 96 -0.37 8.61 5.09
C GLN A 96 -1.23 9.27 4.02
N ARG A 97 -1.25 10.60 3.98
CA ARG A 97 -1.90 11.34 2.89
C ARG A 97 -1.25 11.02 1.55
N LEU A 98 0.07 11.04 1.45
CA LEU A 98 0.76 10.71 0.19
C LEU A 98 0.53 9.26 -0.24
N ILE A 99 0.43 8.33 0.71
CA ILE A 99 0.07 6.92 0.46
C ILE A 99 -1.37 6.83 -0.04
N ALA A 100 -2.33 7.45 0.66
CA ALA A 100 -3.75 7.43 0.31
C ALA A 100 -4.04 8.09 -1.04
N ASP A 101 -3.32 9.16 -1.37
CA ASP A 101 -3.41 9.86 -2.67
C ASP A 101 -2.67 9.09 -3.79
N GLY A 102 -1.97 7.99 -3.47
CA GLY A 102 -1.18 7.19 -4.42
C GLY A 102 0.10 7.88 -4.92
N THR A 103 0.51 8.99 -4.30
CA THR A 103 1.74 9.72 -4.65
C THR A 103 2.98 9.00 -4.16
N LEU A 104 2.91 8.37 -2.98
CA LEU A 104 3.99 7.54 -2.44
C LEU A 104 3.65 6.05 -2.67
N PRO A 105 4.44 5.30 -3.46
CA PRO A 105 4.20 3.88 -3.67
C PRO A 105 4.46 3.08 -2.39
N HIS A 106 3.52 2.20 -2.05
CA HIS A 106 3.60 1.27 -0.92
C HIS A 106 4.24 -0.07 -1.32
N ALA A 107 4.70 -0.83 -0.32
CA ALA A 107 5.51 -2.04 -0.54
C ALA A 107 4.74 -3.20 -1.21
N GLY A 108 3.40 -3.20 -1.14
CA GLY A 108 2.51 -4.17 -1.77
C GLY A 108 2.46 -4.09 -3.30
N ALA A 109 2.90 -2.99 -3.90
CA ALA A 109 2.87 -2.77 -5.34
C ALA A 109 3.88 -3.62 -6.17
N LYS A 110 4.61 -4.55 -5.55
CA LYS A 110 5.59 -5.42 -6.25
C LYS A 110 4.87 -6.48 -7.09
N LYS A 111 4.57 -6.13 -8.34
CA LYS A 111 4.20 -7.07 -9.41
C LYS A 111 5.29 -8.14 -9.57
N LYS A 112 4.99 -9.41 -9.26
CA LYS A 112 5.80 -10.52 -9.78
C LYS A 112 5.70 -10.52 -11.31
N PRO A 113 6.82 -10.51 -12.05
CA PRO A 113 6.78 -10.76 -13.48
C PRO A 113 6.30 -12.21 -13.69
N ILE A 114 5.32 -12.37 -14.58
CA ILE A 114 4.90 -13.69 -15.08
C ILE A 114 6.12 -14.25 -15.82
N ALA A 115 6.70 -15.32 -15.31
CA ALA A 115 7.88 -15.95 -15.86
C ALA A 115 7.65 -16.42 -17.31
N GLU A 116 8.72 -16.39 -18.09
CA GLU A 116 8.77 -16.57 -19.56
C GLU A 116 8.14 -17.90 -20.02
N LEU A 117 7.00 -17.81 -20.71
CA LEU A 117 6.26 -18.95 -21.29
C LEU A 117 6.92 -19.56 -22.53
N ASP A 118 7.96 -18.93 -23.09
CA ASP A 118 8.54 -19.34 -24.37
C ASP A 118 9.33 -20.65 -24.31
N GLU A 119 9.75 -21.08 -23.12
CA GLU A 119 10.59 -22.29 -22.92
C GLU A 119 9.80 -23.58 -22.64
N MET A 120 8.49 -23.51 -22.33
CA MET A 120 7.71 -24.71 -21.98
C MET A 120 7.45 -25.62 -23.20
N ARG A 121 7.65 -26.93 -23.03
CA ARG A 121 7.29 -27.93 -24.05
C ARG A 121 5.80 -28.22 -23.98
N ILE A 122 5.18 -28.58 -25.11
CA ILE A 122 3.73 -28.89 -25.18
C ILE A 122 3.36 -30.02 -24.22
N THR A 123 4.24 -31.02 -24.06
CA THR A 123 4.03 -32.13 -23.13
C THR A 123 3.81 -31.65 -21.71
N ASP A 124 4.51 -30.59 -21.33
CA ASP A 124 4.50 -30.03 -19.99
C ASP A 124 3.21 -29.22 -19.80
N VAL A 125 2.81 -28.42 -20.81
CA VAL A 125 1.52 -27.71 -20.83
C VAL A 125 0.34 -28.69 -20.73
N VAL A 126 0.41 -29.82 -21.42
CA VAL A 126 -0.67 -30.83 -21.40
C VAL A 126 -0.73 -31.57 -20.07
N ALA A 127 0.41 -31.92 -19.48
CA ALA A 127 0.47 -32.54 -18.16
C ALA A 127 -0.09 -31.60 -17.08
N GLU A 128 0.29 -30.33 -17.14
CA GLU A 128 -0.18 -29.28 -16.24
C GLU A 128 -1.71 -29.09 -16.33
N ILE A 129 -2.26 -29.00 -17.54
CA ILE A 129 -3.72 -28.89 -17.73
C ILE A 129 -4.46 -30.12 -17.18
N HIS A 130 -3.91 -31.32 -17.34
CA HIS A 130 -4.50 -32.52 -16.77
C HIS A 130 -4.46 -32.53 -15.24
N ALA A 131 -3.34 -32.16 -14.63
CA ALA A 131 -3.22 -32.03 -13.18
C ALA A 131 -4.26 -31.03 -12.62
N ARG A 132 -4.40 -29.85 -13.26
CA ARG A 132 -5.38 -28.83 -12.86
C ARG A 132 -6.83 -29.29 -12.99
N ILE A 133 -7.13 -30.10 -14.01
CA ILE A 133 -8.46 -30.69 -14.19
C ILE A 133 -8.79 -31.71 -13.10
N ASP A 134 -7.78 -32.45 -12.64
CA ASP A 134 -7.94 -33.43 -11.57
C ASP A 134 -8.14 -32.73 -10.21
N GLU A 135 -7.46 -31.60 -9.99
CA GLU A 135 -7.63 -30.73 -8.81
C GLU A 135 -8.94 -29.94 -8.82
N ASN A 136 -9.35 -29.42 -9.98
CA ASN A 136 -10.57 -28.64 -10.16
C ASN A 136 -11.31 -29.08 -11.45
N PRO A 137 -12.30 -29.98 -11.35
CA PRO A 137 -13.05 -30.48 -12.50
C PRO A 137 -13.77 -29.38 -13.30
N ASP A 138 -14.14 -28.27 -12.66
CA ASP A 138 -14.89 -27.18 -13.29
C ASP A 138 -14.02 -26.34 -14.23
N ILE A 139 -12.69 -26.40 -14.12
CA ILE A 139 -11.77 -25.72 -15.04
C ILE A 139 -11.93 -26.22 -16.49
N LYS A 140 -12.48 -27.43 -16.67
CA LYS A 140 -12.89 -27.95 -18.00
C LYS A 140 -13.89 -27.05 -18.71
N MET A 141 -14.62 -26.20 -17.97
CA MET A 141 -15.58 -25.27 -18.54
C MET A 141 -14.94 -24.00 -19.10
N ASN A 142 -13.71 -23.67 -18.68
CA ASN A 142 -12.93 -22.54 -19.19
C ASN A 142 -12.67 -22.69 -20.70
N GLN A 143 -12.85 -21.59 -21.44
CA GLN A 143 -12.73 -21.58 -22.90
C GLN A 143 -11.33 -21.93 -23.40
N PHE A 144 -10.28 -21.47 -22.72
CA PHE A 144 -8.89 -21.74 -23.09
C PHE A 144 -8.51 -23.19 -22.83
N VAL A 145 -8.98 -23.77 -21.72
CA VAL A 145 -8.79 -25.20 -21.41
C VAL A 145 -9.46 -26.07 -22.48
N LYS A 146 -10.70 -25.76 -22.88
CA LYS A 146 -11.41 -26.46 -23.97
C LYS A 146 -10.62 -26.41 -25.28
N ASN A 147 -10.08 -25.25 -25.61
CA ASN A 147 -9.28 -25.06 -26.82
C ASN A 147 -7.99 -25.90 -26.79
N ILE A 148 -7.29 -25.95 -25.66
CA ILE A 148 -6.09 -26.79 -25.49
C ILE A 148 -6.44 -28.27 -25.69
N ILE A 149 -7.49 -28.77 -25.02
CA ILE A 149 -7.92 -30.18 -25.14
C ILE A 149 -8.28 -30.53 -26.60
N LEU A 150 -8.96 -29.62 -27.29
CA LEU A 150 -9.31 -29.80 -28.70
C LEU A 150 -8.06 -29.92 -29.57
N GLN A 151 -7.06 -29.06 -29.37
CA GLN A 151 -5.80 -29.06 -30.13
C GLN A 151 -4.95 -30.32 -29.84
N VAL A 152 -4.91 -30.77 -28.60
CA VAL A 152 -4.27 -32.05 -28.22
C VAL A 152 -4.96 -33.24 -28.89
N SER A 153 -6.29 -33.21 -28.99
CA SER A 153 -7.04 -34.26 -29.71
C SER A 153 -6.76 -34.24 -31.21
N LYS A 154 -6.61 -33.05 -31.82
CA LYS A 154 -6.17 -32.93 -33.22
C LYS A 154 -4.76 -33.49 -33.40
N TYR A 155 -3.83 -33.18 -32.51
CA TYR A 155 -2.47 -33.74 -32.54
C TYR A 155 -2.46 -35.28 -32.52
N LYS A 156 -3.23 -35.91 -31.63
CA LYS A 156 -3.33 -37.38 -31.57
C LYS A 156 -3.85 -37.98 -32.88
N LYS A 157 -4.81 -37.32 -33.54
CA LYS A 157 -5.34 -37.73 -34.85
C LYS A 157 -4.28 -37.57 -35.94
N GLU A 158 -3.64 -36.40 -36.04
CA GLU A 158 -2.57 -36.10 -37.01
C GLU A 158 -1.40 -37.08 -36.86
N LEU A 159 -0.96 -37.36 -35.63
CA LEU A 159 0.11 -38.32 -35.36
C LEU A 159 -0.26 -39.74 -35.82
N THR A 160 -1.51 -40.14 -35.62
CA THR A 160 -1.99 -41.46 -36.06
C THR A 160 -2.06 -41.54 -37.59
N THR A 161 -2.54 -40.49 -38.24
CA THR A 161 -2.57 -40.37 -39.71
C THR A 161 -1.16 -40.39 -40.29
N PHE A 162 -0.24 -39.62 -39.70
CA PHE A 162 1.17 -39.62 -40.09
C PHE A 162 1.81 -41.00 -39.94
N LYS A 163 1.62 -41.70 -38.81
CA LYS A 163 2.15 -43.05 -38.60
C LYS A 163 1.65 -44.04 -39.66
N LYS A 164 0.36 -43.99 -40.01
CA LYS A 164 -0.23 -44.83 -41.07
C LYS A 164 0.37 -44.52 -42.44
N LEU A 165 0.40 -43.23 -42.81
CA LEU A 165 0.94 -42.80 -44.10
C LEU A 165 2.44 -43.07 -44.20
N ALA A 166 3.22 -42.93 -43.12
CA ALA A 166 4.66 -43.17 -43.11
C ALA A 166 5.02 -44.66 -43.25
N ALA A 167 4.16 -45.56 -42.75
CA ALA A 167 4.34 -47.02 -42.86
C ALA A 167 4.14 -47.51 -44.30
N ASP A 168 3.11 -47.00 -44.99
CA ASP A 168 2.67 -47.51 -46.30
C ASP A 168 3.17 -46.66 -47.50
N ALA A 169 3.89 -45.56 -47.26
CA ALA A 169 4.30 -44.62 -48.31
C ALA A 169 5.57 -45.04 -49.08
N PRO A 170 5.62 -44.76 -50.40
CA PRO A 170 6.85 -44.74 -51.18
C PRO A 170 7.89 -43.77 -50.59
N PRO A 171 9.21 -44.06 -50.69
CA PRO A 171 10.28 -43.24 -50.13
C PRO A 171 10.19 -41.75 -50.50
N GLU A 172 9.76 -41.46 -51.73
CA GLU A 172 9.60 -40.12 -52.29
C GLU A 172 8.53 -39.28 -51.57
N LYS A 173 7.45 -39.91 -51.09
CA LYS A 173 6.32 -39.23 -50.42
C LYS A 173 6.50 -39.09 -48.91
N LYS A 174 7.43 -39.84 -48.30
CA LYS A 174 7.69 -39.79 -46.85
C LYS A 174 8.13 -38.40 -46.39
N MET A 175 8.99 -37.73 -47.16
CA MET A 175 9.40 -36.35 -46.86
C MET A 175 8.23 -35.37 -46.92
N GLN A 176 7.30 -35.56 -47.85
CA GLN A 176 6.12 -34.71 -47.97
C GLN A 176 5.18 -34.89 -46.77
N TYR A 177 4.94 -36.13 -46.34
CA TYR A 177 4.12 -36.38 -45.14
C TYR A 177 4.78 -35.84 -43.86
N ALA A 178 6.11 -35.94 -43.74
CA ALA A 178 6.83 -35.36 -42.61
C ALA A 178 6.71 -33.83 -42.57
N ARG A 179 6.84 -33.15 -43.73
CA ARG A 179 6.64 -31.68 -43.82
C ARG A 179 5.23 -31.26 -43.46
N ASN A 180 4.22 -31.97 -43.95
CA ASN A 180 2.82 -31.69 -43.64
C ASN A 180 2.56 -31.86 -42.13
N PHE A 181 3.04 -32.96 -41.55
CA PHE A 181 2.92 -33.20 -40.11
C PHE A 181 3.65 -32.14 -39.28
N HIS A 182 4.86 -31.73 -39.67
CA HIS A 182 5.60 -30.66 -38.99
C HIS A 182 4.85 -29.32 -39.03
N THR A 183 4.19 -29.00 -40.14
CA THR A 183 3.40 -27.78 -40.29
C THR A 183 2.19 -27.82 -39.35
N SER A 184 1.39 -28.90 -39.40
CA SER A 184 0.26 -29.09 -38.49
C SER A 184 0.70 -29.09 -37.02
N PHE A 185 1.85 -29.69 -36.71
CA PHE A 185 2.40 -29.73 -35.36
C PHE A 185 2.78 -28.32 -34.87
N ALA A 186 3.44 -27.51 -35.71
CA ALA A 186 3.79 -26.13 -35.35
C ALA A 186 2.54 -25.27 -35.07
N GLU A 187 1.51 -25.39 -35.90
CA GLU A 187 0.23 -24.68 -35.71
C GLU A 187 -0.46 -25.09 -34.40
N ILE A 188 -0.51 -26.40 -34.12
CA ILE A 188 -1.05 -26.93 -32.86
C ILE A 188 -0.24 -26.41 -31.67
N THR A 189 1.10 -26.43 -31.77
CA THR A 189 2.01 -25.94 -30.73
C THR A 189 1.74 -24.49 -30.38
N GLN A 190 1.67 -23.64 -31.41
CA GLN A 190 1.42 -22.22 -31.24
C GLN A 190 0.04 -21.96 -30.63
N SER A 191 -0.98 -22.69 -31.08
CA SER A 191 -2.35 -22.56 -30.55
C SER A 191 -2.43 -22.99 -29.08
N VAL A 192 -1.79 -24.10 -28.69
CA VAL A 192 -1.75 -24.56 -27.29
C VAL A 192 -1.03 -23.54 -26.42
N ARG A 193 0.14 -23.05 -26.84
CA ARG A 193 0.90 -22.03 -26.11
C ARG A 193 0.10 -20.74 -25.92
N HIS A 194 -0.55 -20.26 -26.98
CA HIS A 194 -1.38 -19.06 -26.92
C HIS A 194 -2.52 -19.21 -25.93
N ASN A 195 -3.32 -20.28 -26.02
CA ASN A 195 -4.44 -20.49 -25.09
C ASN A 195 -3.95 -20.68 -23.65
N PHE A 196 -2.80 -21.33 -23.43
CA PHE A 196 -2.24 -21.49 -22.08
C PHE A 196 -1.76 -20.14 -21.51
N ALA A 197 -1.14 -19.29 -22.33
CA ALA A 197 -0.76 -17.95 -21.93
C ALA A 197 -1.98 -17.09 -21.57
N GLU A 198 -3.07 -17.18 -22.33
CA GLU A 198 -4.31 -16.46 -22.03
C GLU A 198 -5.00 -16.99 -20.77
N LEU A 199 -5.00 -18.31 -20.54
CA LEU A 199 -5.48 -18.89 -19.28
C LEU A 199 -4.71 -18.34 -18.07
N LEU A 200 -3.37 -18.30 -18.15
CA LEU A 200 -2.54 -17.74 -17.08
C LEU A 200 -2.75 -16.24 -16.89
N LYS A 201 -3.06 -15.50 -17.96
CA LYS A 201 -3.41 -14.08 -17.86
C LYS A 201 -4.77 -13.87 -17.21
N GLU A 202 -5.77 -14.70 -17.54
CA GLU A 202 -7.10 -14.68 -16.94
C GLU A 202 -7.00 -15.01 -15.44
N GLU A 203 -6.31 -16.09 -15.08
CA GLU A 203 -6.05 -16.46 -13.68
C GLU A 203 -5.27 -15.37 -12.94
N ALA A 204 -4.25 -14.77 -13.56
CA ALA A 204 -3.51 -13.65 -12.97
C ALA A 204 -4.38 -12.39 -12.83
N ALA A 205 -5.36 -12.16 -13.71
CA ALA A 205 -6.29 -11.05 -13.61
C ALA A 205 -7.34 -11.29 -12.51
N GLU A 206 -7.85 -12.52 -12.39
CA GLU A 206 -8.77 -12.93 -11.33
C GLU A 206 -8.09 -12.92 -9.95
N GLN A 207 -6.85 -13.41 -9.85
CA GLN A 207 -6.02 -13.27 -8.64
C GLN A 207 -5.74 -11.82 -8.31
N ARG A 208 -5.40 -10.96 -9.29
CA ARG A 208 -5.24 -9.51 -9.04
C ARG A 208 -6.52 -8.82 -8.58
N ALA A 209 -7.68 -9.25 -9.07
CA ALA A 209 -8.96 -8.72 -8.64
C ALA A 209 -9.32 -9.20 -7.21
N ALA A 210 -8.96 -10.43 -6.85
CA ALA A 210 -9.15 -10.98 -5.51
C ALA A 210 -8.12 -10.45 -4.48
N GLU A 211 -6.93 -10.06 -4.93
CA GLU A 211 -5.81 -9.54 -4.12
C GLU A 211 -5.59 -8.03 -4.30
N ALA A 212 -6.61 -7.27 -4.71
CA ALA A 212 -6.48 -5.81 -4.81
C ALA A 212 -6.05 -5.24 -3.44
N ASP A 213 -4.88 -4.60 -3.39
CA ASP A 213 -4.35 -4.03 -2.16
C ASP A 213 -5.39 -3.07 -1.58
N PRO A 214 -5.83 -3.24 -0.32
CA PRO A 214 -6.82 -2.35 0.29
C PRO A 214 -6.44 -0.86 0.22
N LEU A 215 -5.15 -0.54 0.09
CA LEU A 215 -4.65 0.84 -0.06
C LEU A 215 -4.77 1.39 -1.48
N ASP A 216 -4.94 0.54 -2.51
CA ASP A 216 -5.12 0.95 -3.91
C ASP A 216 -6.58 1.29 -4.26
N ARG A 217 -7.51 1.08 -3.31
CA ARG A 217 -8.94 1.38 -3.47
C ARG A 217 -9.18 2.89 -3.64
N ASP A 218 -9.98 3.29 -4.63
CA ASP A 218 -10.27 4.70 -4.90
C ASP A 218 -10.92 5.41 -3.70
N GLU A 219 -11.68 4.65 -2.90
CA GLU A 219 -12.32 5.13 -1.69
C GLU A 219 -11.32 5.57 -0.62
N VAL A 220 -10.06 5.08 -0.66
CA VAL A 220 -9.02 5.48 0.30
C VAL A 220 -8.52 6.90 0.05
N LYS A 221 -8.58 7.39 -1.19
CA LYS A 221 -8.18 8.76 -1.57
C LYS A 221 -8.99 9.83 -0.82
N GLN A 222 -10.20 9.50 -0.36
CA GLN A 222 -11.03 10.43 0.40
C GLN A 222 -10.40 10.82 1.76
N PHE A 223 -9.46 10.01 2.28
CA PHE A 223 -8.77 10.26 3.55
C PHE A 223 -7.78 11.43 3.48
N GLY A 224 -7.35 11.83 2.28
CA GLY A 224 -6.35 12.88 2.10
C GLY A 224 -6.71 14.18 2.81
N LYS A 225 -7.97 14.64 2.71
CA LYS A 225 -8.45 15.87 3.39
C LYS A 225 -8.40 15.75 4.91
N MET A 226 -8.77 14.60 5.44
CA MET A 226 -8.78 14.33 6.87
C MET A 226 -7.36 14.30 7.44
N TYR A 227 -6.40 13.69 6.74
CA TYR A 227 -5.00 13.71 7.19
C TYR A 227 -4.41 15.13 7.21
N VAL A 228 -4.78 15.97 6.23
CA VAL A 228 -4.40 17.39 6.24
C VAL A 228 -5.00 18.13 7.44
N GLU A 229 -6.26 17.86 7.79
CA GLU A 229 -6.91 18.42 8.98
C GLU A 229 -6.22 17.99 10.27
N GLN A 230 -5.95 16.69 10.44
CA GLN A 230 -5.23 16.14 11.60
C GLN A 230 -3.83 16.75 11.74
N ALA A 231 -3.06 16.81 10.64
CA ALA A 231 -1.72 17.40 10.61
C ALA A 231 -1.76 18.89 10.97
N ARG A 232 -2.76 19.65 10.50
CA ARG A 232 -2.95 21.06 10.85
C ARG A 232 -3.17 21.24 12.35
N LEU A 233 -4.04 20.43 12.95
CA LEU A 233 -4.31 20.51 14.38
C LEU A 233 -3.04 20.17 15.18
N MET A 234 -2.36 19.08 14.87
CA MET A 234 -1.08 18.76 15.53
C MET A 234 -0.04 19.87 15.36
N SER A 235 0.01 20.52 14.19
CA SER A 235 0.86 21.68 13.93
C SER A 235 0.51 22.87 14.81
N GLU A 236 -0.77 23.09 15.11
CA GLU A 236 -1.21 24.18 16.00
C GLU A 236 -0.55 24.05 17.38
N ILE A 237 -0.57 22.85 17.96
CA ILE A 237 0.07 22.59 19.26
C ILE A 237 1.59 22.70 19.14
N ARG A 238 2.19 22.13 18.09
CA ARG A 238 3.64 22.17 17.87
C ARG A 238 4.15 23.60 17.78
N SER A 239 3.57 24.40 16.88
CA SER A 239 3.93 25.80 16.66
C SER A 239 3.70 26.65 17.89
N SER A 240 2.62 26.40 18.62
CA SER A 240 2.37 27.06 19.90
C SER A 240 3.45 26.75 20.92
N SER A 241 3.90 25.50 21.02
CA SER A 241 4.99 25.09 21.91
C SER A 241 6.34 25.69 21.51
N VAL A 242 6.68 25.71 20.21
CA VAL A 242 7.89 26.37 19.70
C VAL A 242 7.89 27.85 20.07
N HIS A 243 6.79 28.55 19.76
CA HIS A 243 6.66 29.97 20.06
C HIS A 243 6.77 30.25 21.55
N ALA A 244 6.10 29.43 22.36
CA ALA A 244 6.10 29.57 23.79
C ALA A 244 7.52 29.31 24.38
N ARG A 245 8.28 28.37 23.81
CA ARG A 245 9.68 28.10 24.16
C ARG A 245 10.62 29.26 23.80
N GLU A 246 10.37 29.95 22.69
CA GLU A 246 11.24 31.04 22.19
C GLU A 246 10.98 32.39 22.86
N GLU A 247 9.73 32.78 23.05
CA GLU A 247 9.37 34.14 23.52
C GLU A 247 9.32 34.28 25.05
N GLN A 248 9.32 33.17 25.80
CA GLN A 248 9.33 33.12 27.27
C GLN A 248 8.21 33.90 28.02
N LEU A 249 7.25 34.50 27.32
CA LEU A 249 6.13 35.29 27.85
C LEU A 249 4.79 34.72 27.38
N GLY A 250 3.82 34.59 28.30
CA GLY A 250 2.46 34.10 27.97
C GLY A 250 2.36 32.60 27.68
N LEU A 251 3.42 31.82 27.96
CA LEU A 251 3.53 30.36 27.80
C LEU A 251 2.31 29.61 28.33
N ARG A 252 1.88 29.96 29.54
CA ARG A 252 0.86 29.24 30.29
C ARG A 252 -0.53 29.41 29.69
N GLU A 253 -0.93 30.63 29.35
CA GLU A 253 -2.27 30.92 28.85
C GLU A 253 -2.51 30.32 27.46
N LEU A 254 -1.51 30.44 26.57
CA LEU A 254 -1.57 29.86 25.23
C LEU A 254 -1.72 28.33 25.27
N LEU A 255 -0.84 27.65 26.00
CA LEU A 255 -0.84 26.18 26.08
C LEU A 255 -2.01 25.65 26.94
N ALA A 256 -2.43 26.37 27.98
CA ALA A 256 -3.61 26.00 28.76
C ALA A 256 -4.89 26.07 27.91
N GLY A 257 -5.02 27.08 27.04
CA GLY A 257 -6.16 27.19 26.12
C GLY A 257 -6.22 26.05 25.11
N LEU A 258 -5.07 25.51 24.69
CA LEU A 258 -5.03 24.29 23.86
C LEU A 258 -5.49 23.06 24.63
N ALA A 259 -5.12 22.94 25.91
CA ALA A 259 -5.54 21.82 26.76
C ALA A 259 -7.08 21.75 26.91
N ASP A 260 -7.79 22.88 26.92
CA ASP A 260 -9.26 22.92 26.97
C ASP A 260 -9.93 22.43 25.68
N ARG A 261 -9.18 22.35 24.59
CA ARG A 261 -9.67 21.94 23.27
C ARG A 261 -9.40 20.48 22.95
N GLU A 262 -9.00 19.64 23.93
CA GLU A 262 -8.62 18.22 23.74
C GLU A 262 -9.56 17.45 22.80
N LYS A 263 -10.88 17.54 23.03
CA LYS A 263 -11.89 16.87 22.19
C LYS A 263 -11.76 17.22 20.70
N GLN A 264 -11.46 18.47 20.38
CA GLN A 264 -11.30 18.95 18.99
C GLN A 264 -10.13 18.26 18.27
N PHE A 265 -9.09 17.86 19.00
CA PHE A 265 -7.90 17.20 18.42
C PHE A 265 -8.11 15.70 18.24
N PHE A 266 -8.90 15.06 19.12
CA PHE A 266 -9.22 13.64 19.00
C PHE A 266 -10.31 13.34 17.97
N GLU A 267 -11.28 14.25 17.78
CA GLU A 267 -12.43 14.01 16.90
C GLU A 267 -12.06 13.62 15.46
N PRO A 268 -11.10 14.26 14.77
CA PRO A 268 -10.71 13.85 13.42
C PRO A 268 -10.01 12.48 13.38
N ILE A 269 -9.42 12.02 14.48
CA ILE A 269 -8.80 10.68 14.59
C ILE A 269 -9.87 9.63 14.90
N ASP A 270 -10.91 9.97 15.65
CA ASP A 270 -12.07 9.11 15.83
C ASP A 270 -12.82 8.92 14.50
N ARG A 271 -13.00 10.00 13.74
CA ARG A 271 -13.59 9.96 12.39
C ARG A 271 -12.78 9.10 11.41
N GLU A 272 -11.45 9.11 11.50
CA GLU A 272 -10.59 8.21 10.72
C GLU A 272 -10.95 6.75 10.97
N ASN A 273 -11.12 6.37 12.24
CA ASN A 273 -11.52 5.01 12.59
C ASN A 273 -12.91 4.66 12.07
N GLU A 274 -13.86 5.58 12.18
CA GLU A 274 -15.21 5.41 11.63
C GLU A 274 -15.19 5.20 10.11
N LEU A 275 -14.34 5.94 9.40
CA LEU A 275 -14.17 5.80 7.95
C LEU A 275 -13.56 4.45 7.57
N TYR A 276 -12.55 3.97 8.31
CA TYR A 276 -12.02 2.63 8.09
C TYR A 276 -13.10 1.56 8.29
N VAL A 277 -13.91 1.68 9.34
CA VAL A 277 -15.01 0.74 9.61
C VAL A 277 -16.11 0.82 8.54
N ALA A 278 -16.38 2.02 8.01
CA ALA A 278 -17.37 2.20 6.96
C ALA A 278 -16.94 1.55 5.63
N LEU A 279 -15.64 1.44 5.35
CA LEU A 279 -15.13 0.84 4.10
C LEU A 279 -15.18 -0.69 4.09
N ASP A 280 -14.93 -1.35 5.21
CA ASP A 280 -14.71 -2.82 5.22
C ASP A 280 -15.18 -3.49 6.53
N GLY A 281 -16.12 -2.86 7.23
CA GLY A 281 -16.59 -3.30 8.54
C GLY A 281 -15.52 -3.21 9.62
N THR A 282 -15.83 -3.70 10.83
CA THR A 282 -14.96 -3.53 11.99
C THR A 282 -13.59 -4.18 11.80
N GLU A 283 -13.53 -5.44 11.36
CA GLU A 283 -12.25 -6.15 11.23
C GLU A 283 -11.47 -5.74 9.98
N GLY A 284 -12.15 -5.50 8.85
CA GLY A 284 -11.51 -4.96 7.65
C GLY A 284 -10.99 -3.54 7.85
N GLY A 285 -11.73 -2.69 8.57
CA GLY A 285 -11.28 -1.36 8.97
C GLY A 285 -10.06 -1.38 9.88
N ARG A 286 -10.01 -2.29 10.86
CA ARG A 286 -8.80 -2.51 11.67
C ARG A 286 -7.62 -2.96 10.81
N ARG A 287 -7.85 -3.89 9.88
CA ARG A 287 -6.82 -4.31 8.91
C ARG A 287 -6.29 -3.14 8.10
N LEU A 288 -7.16 -2.28 7.58
CA LEU A 288 -6.78 -1.10 6.81
C LEU A 288 -5.96 -0.10 7.64
N SER A 289 -6.37 0.17 8.89
CA SER A 289 -5.60 1.00 9.83
C SER A 289 -4.20 0.43 10.11
N ARG A 290 -4.08 -0.91 10.25
CA ARG A 290 -2.79 -1.59 10.41
C ARG A 290 -1.92 -1.50 9.16
N LEU A 291 -2.51 -1.63 7.98
CA LEU A 291 -1.78 -1.47 6.70
C LEU A 291 -1.22 -0.06 6.56
N PHE A 292 -2.02 0.97 6.85
CA PHE A 292 -1.52 2.34 6.90
C PHE A 292 -0.37 2.51 7.90
N ALA A 293 -0.46 1.88 9.08
CA ALA A 293 0.62 1.95 10.07
C ALA A 293 1.92 1.33 9.55
N LEU A 294 1.84 0.13 8.97
CA LEU A 294 3.00 -0.58 8.42
C LEU A 294 3.63 0.17 7.25
N GLU A 295 2.84 0.65 6.30
CA GLU A 295 3.35 1.37 5.14
C GLU A 295 3.93 2.74 5.53
N THR A 296 3.33 3.41 6.51
CA THR A 296 3.91 4.63 7.08
C THR A 296 5.24 4.33 7.77
N ALA A 297 5.33 3.26 8.55
CA ALA A 297 6.58 2.86 9.20
C ALA A 297 7.68 2.55 8.17
N HIS A 298 7.36 1.80 7.12
CA HIS A 298 8.29 1.53 6.02
C HIS A 298 8.73 2.81 5.31
N ALA A 299 7.81 3.75 5.07
CA ALA A 299 8.13 5.03 4.47
C ALA A 299 9.10 5.84 5.35
N LEU A 300 8.88 5.88 6.67
CA LEU A 300 9.76 6.58 7.61
C LEU A 300 11.18 5.99 7.61
N GLU A 301 11.32 4.67 7.60
CA GLU A 301 12.64 4.01 7.62
C GLU A 301 13.45 4.25 6.36
N ARG A 302 12.80 4.23 5.18
CA ARG A 302 13.48 4.56 3.91
C ARG A 302 14.13 5.94 3.94
N LEU A 303 13.62 6.85 4.77
CA LEU A 303 14.11 8.23 4.91
C LEU A 303 15.21 8.41 5.96
N VAL A 304 15.45 7.37 6.77
CA VAL A 304 16.56 7.33 7.74
C VAL A 304 17.78 6.60 7.15
N GLY A 305 17.58 5.79 6.11
CA GLY A 305 18.62 4.97 5.49
C GLY A 305 18.88 3.67 6.27
N PRO A 306 19.46 2.65 5.62
CA PRO A 306 19.94 1.44 6.30
C PRO A 306 21.17 1.69 7.17
#